data_AF-A0A523ZXM3-F1
#
_entry.id   AF-A0A523ZXM3-F1
#
_cell.length_a   1.000
_cell.length_b   1.000
_cell.length_c   1.000
_cell.angle_alpha   90.00
_cell.angle_beta   90.00
_cell.angle_gamma   90.00
#
_symmetry.space_group_name_H-M   'P 1'
#
loop_
_entity.id
_entity.type
_entity.pdbx_description
1 polymer ?
#
loop_
_entity_poly.entity_id
_entity_poly.type
_entity_poly.pdbx_seq_one_letter_code
_entity_poly.pdbx_strand_id
1 'polypeptide(L)'
;MSFGILALLALLPIISVFGLIVLFRWPATRAMPIAYLITCFLAFTVWKVPFSQLAAASIDGLLTAASILYIILGAILLLNLQQESGAIFSIRKSMFLISPDRRAQAIIIAFLFGSFIEGSAGFGTPAAVAAPLLVAIGFPAMAAVMVSLIIQSTCVSFGAVGTPILIGVNAGLSGQVEVVNYLSAHNLDFASYLNSIGGKVAIIHGITGTLIPIILVIMMTRFFGQKRSWKEGLSILPFALFAGLCFTVPYTLTGVFLGPEFPSLVGSLLGLLIVVPLAKIGFLMPRKVWDFPAKETWPQDWIGQEIEERHDSES
;
A
#
# COMPACT_ATOMS: atom_id res chain seq x y z
N MET A 1 -22.38 -26.52 17.86
CA MET A 1 -21.11 -25.92 18.35
C MET A 1 -21.43 -24.53 18.85
N SER A 2 -20.75 -24.03 19.89
CA SER A 2 -21.00 -22.67 20.35
C SER A 2 -20.54 -21.66 19.30
N PHE A 3 -21.15 -20.48 19.30
CA PHE A 3 -20.81 -19.39 18.37
C PHE A 3 -19.31 -19.03 18.44
N GLY A 4 -18.74 -18.98 19.64
CA GLY A 4 -17.31 -18.69 19.84
C GLY A 4 -16.39 -19.72 19.16
N ILE A 5 -16.75 -21.01 19.19
CA ILE A 5 -15.96 -22.04 18.51
C ILE A 5 -16.07 -21.89 16.99
N LEU A 6 -17.27 -21.60 16.47
CA LEU A 6 -17.46 -21.37 15.03
C LEU A 6 -16.67 -20.14 14.55
N ALA A 7 -16.64 -19.07 15.34
CA ALA A 7 -15.83 -17.89 15.06
C ALA A 7 -14.33 -18.20 15.05
N LEU A 8 -13.84 -18.96 16.04
CA LEU A 8 -12.44 -19.39 16.07
C LEU A 8 -12.06 -20.25 14.86
N LEU A 9 -12.93 -21.17 14.46
CA LEU A 9 -12.70 -22.00 13.27
C LEU A 9 -12.70 -21.14 11.99
N ALA A 10 -13.58 -20.15 11.89
CA ALA A 10 -13.61 -19.24 10.74
C ALA A 10 -12.34 -18.37 10.65
N LEU A 11 -11.64 -18.13 11.76
CA LEU A 11 -10.36 -17.41 11.80
C LEU A 11 -9.15 -18.27 11.42
N LEU A 12 -9.27 -19.61 11.42
CA LEU A 12 -8.13 -20.51 11.17
C LEU A 12 -7.40 -20.24 9.85
N PRO A 13 -8.07 -20.02 8.70
CA PRO A 13 -7.37 -19.68 7.46
C PRO A 13 -6.51 -18.42 7.61
N ILE A 14 -7.03 -17.38 8.27
CA ILE A 14 -6.32 -16.12 8.49
C ILE A 14 -5.12 -16.32 9.42
N ILE A 15 -5.33 -17.04 10.53
CA ILE A 15 -4.25 -17.37 11.49
C ILE A 15 -3.16 -18.20 10.80
N SER A 16 -3.53 -19.12 9.91
CA SER A 16 -2.58 -19.94 9.17
C SER A 16 -1.71 -19.09 8.23
N VAL A 17 -2.31 -18.15 7.48
CA VAL A 17 -1.55 -17.23 6.61
C VAL A 17 -0.60 -16.38 7.46
N PHE A 18 -1.09 -15.81 8.57
CA PHE A 18 -0.25 -15.02 9.46
C PHE A 18 0.91 -15.83 10.02
N GLY A 19 0.66 -17.03 10.55
CA GLY A 19 1.70 -17.90 11.09
C GLY A 19 2.74 -18.28 10.03
N LEU A 20 2.29 -18.73 8.86
CA LEU A 20 3.18 -19.19 7.78
C LEU A 20 4.02 -18.04 7.20
N ILE A 21 3.42 -16.88 6.93
CA ILE A 21 4.13 -15.76 6.29
C ILE A 21 4.91 -14.92 7.29
N VAL A 22 4.35 -14.61 8.46
CA VAL A 22 4.99 -13.68 9.41
C VAL A 22 5.97 -14.39 10.33
N LEU A 23 5.57 -15.53 10.92
CA LEU A 23 6.41 -16.25 11.88
C LEU A 23 7.41 -17.16 11.17
N PHE A 24 6.92 -18.01 10.25
CA PHE A 24 7.77 -18.95 9.52
C PHE A 24 8.44 -18.35 8.29
N ARG A 25 8.07 -17.11 7.89
CA ARG A 25 8.65 -16.39 6.74
C ARG A 25 8.54 -17.16 5.43
N TRP A 26 7.48 -17.96 5.26
CA TRP A 26 7.23 -18.68 4.02
C TRP A 26 6.76 -17.72 2.94
N PRO A 27 7.15 -17.96 1.67
CA PRO A 27 6.62 -17.19 0.57
C PRO A 27 5.11 -17.44 0.42
N ALA A 28 4.38 -16.39 0.02
CA ALA A 28 2.92 -16.46 -0.18
C ALA A 28 2.51 -17.59 -1.15
N THR A 29 3.36 -17.91 -2.14
CA THR A 29 3.16 -19.02 -3.08
C THR A 29 3.02 -20.38 -2.42
N ARG A 30 3.59 -20.58 -1.21
CA ARG A 30 3.42 -21.81 -0.42
C ARG A 30 2.34 -21.67 0.65
N ALA A 31 2.23 -20.50 1.28
CA ALA A 31 1.28 -20.29 2.38
C ALA A 31 -0.18 -20.24 1.92
N MET A 32 -0.47 -19.58 0.79
CA MET A 32 -1.85 -19.37 0.31
C MET A 32 -2.56 -20.67 -0.08
N PRO A 33 -1.93 -21.64 -0.80
CA PRO A 33 -2.55 -22.94 -1.05
C PRO A 33 -2.93 -23.70 0.22
N ILE A 34 -2.12 -23.61 1.28
CA ILE A 34 -2.40 -24.25 2.56
C ILE A 34 -3.63 -23.62 3.21
N ALA A 35 -3.70 -22.29 3.25
CA ALA A 35 -4.87 -21.58 3.78
C ALA A 35 -6.16 -21.89 2.99
N TYR A 36 -6.05 -22.05 1.68
CA TYR A 36 -7.14 -22.50 0.82
C TYR A 36 -7.58 -23.94 1.20
N LEU A 37 -6.66 -24.88 1.34
CA LEU A 37 -6.99 -26.25 1.76
C LEU A 37 -7.65 -26.29 3.15
N ILE A 38 -7.17 -25.48 4.09
CA ILE A 38 -7.80 -25.32 5.41
C ILE A 38 -9.23 -24.79 5.26
N THR A 39 -9.44 -23.78 4.42
CA THR A 39 -10.78 -23.23 4.14
C THR A 39 -11.70 -24.29 3.55
N CYS A 40 -11.25 -25.03 2.53
CA CYS A 40 -12.02 -26.11 1.91
C CYS A 40 -12.37 -27.22 2.91
N PHE A 41 -11.40 -27.63 3.71
CA PHE A 41 -11.59 -28.64 4.74
C PHE A 41 -12.66 -28.20 5.73
N LEU A 42 -12.53 -26.99 6.28
CA LEU A 42 -13.50 -26.49 7.26
C LEU A 42 -14.89 -26.27 6.65
N ALA A 43 -14.99 -25.72 5.44
CA ALA A 43 -16.26 -25.54 4.74
C ALA A 43 -16.99 -26.88 4.56
N PHE A 44 -16.26 -27.93 4.19
CA PHE A 44 -16.83 -29.26 4.00
C PHE A 44 -17.18 -29.95 5.32
N THR A 45 -16.34 -29.90 6.35
CA THR A 45 -16.55 -30.68 7.58
C THR A 45 -17.38 -29.96 8.64
N VAL A 46 -17.17 -28.66 8.82
CA VAL A 46 -17.80 -27.85 9.89
C VAL A 46 -19.14 -27.30 9.42
N TRP A 47 -19.13 -26.62 8.26
CA TRP A 47 -20.33 -26.01 7.68
C TRP A 47 -21.10 -26.92 6.73
N LYS A 48 -20.57 -28.12 6.45
CA LYS A 48 -21.23 -29.15 5.63
C LYS A 48 -21.65 -28.62 4.26
N VAL A 49 -20.83 -27.74 3.68
CA VAL A 49 -21.07 -27.18 2.35
C VAL A 49 -20.99 -28.32 1.32
N PRO A 50 -21.99 -28.47 0.43
CA PRO A 50 -21.97 -29.49 -0.61
C PRO A 50 -20.73 -29.38 -1.50
N PHE A 51 -20.16 -30.52 -1.89
CA PHE A 51 -18.94 -30.53 -2.71
C PHE A 51 -19.10 -29.78 -4.04
N SER A 52 -20.28 -29.84 -4.66
CA SER A 52 -20.57 -29.09 -5.89
C SER A 52 -20.47 -27.58 -5.70
N GLN A 53 -20.97 -27.06 -4.58
CA GLN A 53 -20.87 -25.65 -4.23
C GLN A 53 -19.43 -25.25 -3.89
N LEU A 54 -18.69 -26.13 -3.20
CA LEU A 54 -17.27 -25.90 -2.93
C LEU A 54 -16.46 -25.81 -4.22
N ALA A 55 -16.65 -26.76 -5.14
CA ALA A 55 -15.98 -26.77 -6.45
C ALA A 55 -16.35 -25.54 -7.30
N ALA A 56 -17.63 -25.14 -7.29
CA ALA A 56 -18.08 -23.93 -7.98
C ALA A 56 -17.41 -22.67 -7.42
N ALA A 57 -17.34 -22.53 -6.09
CA ALA A 57 -16.67 -21.41 -5.43
C ALA A 57 -15.15 -21.38 -5.72
N SER A 58 -14.51 -22.55 -5.82
CA SER A 58 -13.10 -22.65 -6.21
C SER A 58 -12.86 -22.17 -7.64
N ILE A 59 -13.74 -22.54 -8.58
CA ILE A 59 -13.66 -22.09 -9.98
C ILE A 59 -13.90 -20.57 -10.06
N ASP A 60 -14.92 -20.06 -9.37
CA ASP A 60 -15.20 -18.63 -9.30
C ASP A 60 -14.02 -17.82 -8.74
N GLY A 61 -13.37 -18.34 -7.69
CA GLY A 61 -12.13 -17.76 -7.15
C GLY A 61 -10.98 -17.73 -8.16
N LEU A 62 -10.80 -18.78 -8.97
CA LEU A 62 -9.79 -18.82 -10.03
C LEU A 62 -10.10 -17.82 -11.16
N LEU A 63 -11.36 -17.67 -11.55
CA LEU A 63 -11.79 -16.68 -12.55
C LEU A 63 -11.60 -15.25 -12.04
N THR A 64 -11.88 -15.01 -10.76
CA THR A 64 -11.61 -13.74 -10.09
C THR A 64 -10.11 -13.43 -10.08
N ALA A 65 -9.28 -14.42 -9.73
CA ALA A 65 -7.82 -14.27 -9.75
C ALA A 65 -7.29 -13.98 -11.17
N ALA A 66 -7.82 -14.66 -12.19
CA ALA A 66 -7.45 -14.40 -13.59
C ALA A 66 -7.82 -12.98 -14.02
N SER A 67 -8.98 -12.47 -13.59
CA SER A 67 -9.41 -11.09 -13.85
C SER A 67 -8.46 -10.07 -13.21
N ILE A 68 -8.03 -10.32 -11.98
CA ILE A 68 -7.05 -9.48 -11.28
C ILE A 68 -5.69 -9.52 -11.99
N LEU A 69 -5.21 -10.70 -12.38
CA LEU A 69 -3.96 -10.84 -13.13
C LEU A 69 -3.99 -10.09 -14.46
N TYR A 70 -5.13 -10.06 -15.15
CA TYR A 70 -5.30 -9.30 -16.38
C TYR A 70 -5.16 -7.79 -16.17
N ILE A 71 -5.72 -7.25 -15.07
CA ILE A 71 -5.55 -5.83 -14.69
C ILE A 71 -4.08 -5.55 -14.37
N ILE A 72 -3.44 -6.41 -13.58
CA ILE A 72 -2.03 -6.28 -13.19
C ILE A 72 -1.12 -6.30 -14.42
N LEU A 73 -1.39 -7.16 -15.40
CA LEU A 73 -0.61 -7.23 -16.64
C LEU A 73 -0.61 -5.87 -17.37
N GLY A 74 -1.77 -5.24 -17.51
CA GLY A 74 -1.88 -3.90 -18.10
C GLY A 74 -1.14 -2.83 -17.31
N ALA A 75 -1.24 -2.86 -15.98
CA ALA A 75 -0.55 -1.92 -15.10
C ALA A 75 0.99 -2.07 -15.18
N ILE A 76 1.50 -3.30 -15.14
CA ILE A 76 2.95 -3.59 -15.25
C ILE A 76 3.45 -3.22 -16.64
N LEU A 77 2.70 -3.52 -17.71
CA LEU A 77 3.08 -3.11 -19.06
C LEU A 77 3.22 -1.59 -19.16
N LEU A 78 2.26 -0.84 -18.62
CA LEU A 78 2.30 0.62 -18.60
C LEU A 78 3.45 1.15 -17.74
N LEU A 79 3.73 0.53 -16.59
CA LEU A 79 4.89 0.86 -15.75
C LEU A 79 6.21 0.64 -16.52
N ASN A 80 6.38 -0.53 -17.16
CA ASN A 80 7.57 -0.85 -17.93
C ASN A 80 7.73 0.09 -19.13
N LEU A 81 6.65 0.42 -19.83
CA LEU A 81 6.68 1.40 -20.92
C LEU A 81 7.15 2.78 -20.42
N GLN A 82 6.72 3.21 -19.23
CA GLN A 82 7.18 4.47 -18.62
C GLN A 82 8.65 4.41 -18.17
N GLN A 83 9.15 3.22 -17.82
CA GLN A 83 10.57 3.01 -17.50
C GLN A 83 11.43 3.11 -18.77
N GLU A 84 11.08 2.35 -19.80
CA GLU A 84 11.81 2.29 -21.08
C GLU A 84 11.75 3.61 -21.86
N SER A 85 10.62 4.32 -21.83
CA SER A 85 10.51 5.64 -22.47
C SER A 85 11.28 6.76 -21.74
N GLY A 86 11.85 6.49 -20.56
CA GLY A 86 12.53 7.50 -19.74
C GLY A 86 11.60 8.51 -19.08
N ALA A 87 10.27 8.33 -19.19
CA ALA A 87 9.28 9.19 -18.52
C ALA A 87 9.47 9.16 -16.99
N ILE A 88 9.71 7.97 -16.44
CA ILE A 88 10.06 7.82 -15.02
C ILE A 88 11.32 8.61 -14.70
N PHE A 89 12.38 8.52 -15.50
CA PHE A 89 13.62 9.28 -15.26
C PHE A 89 13.39 10.80 -15.25
N SER A 90 12.53 11.32 -16.13
CA SER A 90 12.14 12.74 -16.12
C SER A 90 11.40 13.12 -14.83
N ILE A 91 10.50 12.26 -14.34
CA ILE A 91 9.85 12.41 -13.02
C ILE A 91 10.91 12.39 -11.92
N ARG A 92 11.89 11.46 -11.96
CA ARG A 92 12.98 11.36 -10.98
C ARG A 92 13.74 12.68 -10.91
N LYS A 93 14.21 13.22 -12.05
CA LYS A 93 14.98 14.48 -12.13
C LYS A 93 14.27 15.66 -11.46
N SER A 94 12.94 15.73 -11.60
CA SER A 94 12.13 16.78 -10.97
C SER A 94 12.05 16.68 -9.44
N MET A 95 12.24 15.47 -8.89
CA MET A 95 12.14 15.15 -7.45
C MET A 95 13.46 15.36 -6.69
N PHE A 96 14.61 15.16 -7.33
CA PHE A 96 15.94 15.36 -6.73
C PHE A 96 16.18 16.79 -6.22
N LEU A 97 15.60 17.80 -6.87
CA LEU A 97 15.87 19.21 -6.61
C LEU A 97 14.82 19.88 -5.70
N ILE A 98 13.91 19.12 -5.09
CA ILE A 98 12.82 19.73 -4.31
C ILE A 98 13.30 20.21 -2.95
N SER A 99 14.10 19.39 -2.26
CA SER A 99 14.58 19.70 -0.92
C SER A 99 15.92 19.04 -0.65
N PRO A 100 16.85 19.71 0.05
CA PRO A 100 18.05 19.07 0.57
C PRO A 100 17.78 18.15 1.78
N ASP A 101 16.58 18.19 2.37
CA ASP A 101 16.23 17.39 3.55
C ASP A 101 15.70 16.00 3.15
N ARG A 102 16.40 14.93 3.59
CA ARG A 102 16.01 13.56 3.27
C ARG A 102 14.65 13.18 3.83
N ARG A 103 14.22 13.78 4.93
CA ARG A 103 12.90 13.51 5.52
C ARG A 103 11.79 14.03 4.62
N ALA A 104 11.97 15.23 4.06
CA ALA A 104 11.03 15.78 3.09
C ALA A 104 11.02 14.98 1.79
N GLN A 105 12.19 14.57 1.28
CA GLN A 105 12.28 13.69 0.11
C GLN A 105 11.53 12.37 0.33
N ALA A 106 11.66 11.76 1.52
CA ALA A 106 10.95 10.53 1.85
C ALA A 106 9.42 10.72 1.85
N ILE A 107 8.91 11.84 2.38
CA ILE A 107 7.48 12.16 2.36
C ILE A 107 6.99 12.36 0.92
N ILE A 108 7.71 13.12 0.11
CA ILE A 108 7.26 13.43 -1.25
C ILE A 108 7.33 12.18 -2.15
N ILE A 109 8.43 11.44 -2.08
CA ILE A 109 8.69 10.33 -2.98
C ILE A 109 8.03 9.05 -2.49
N ALA A 110 8.28 8.66 -1.24
CA ALA A 110 7.71 7.42 -0.72
C ALA A 110 6.21 7.61 -0.48
N PHE A 111 5.81 8.62 0.28
CA PHE A 111 4.41 8.74 0.70
C PHE A 111 3.49 9.28 -0.41
N LEU A 112 3.75 10.46 -0.96
CA LEU A 112 2.85 11.04 -1.97
C LEU A 112 2.97 10.33 -3.33
N PHE A 113 4.17 10.30 -3.91
CA PHE A 113 4.37 9.63 -5.21
C PHE A 113 4.16 8.11 -5.12
N GLY A 114 4.63 7.45 -4.07
CA GLY A 114 4.29 6.04 -3.85
C GLY A 114 2.79 5.81 -3.74
N SER A 115 2.03 6.65 -3.03
CA SER A 115 0.56 6.50 -2.98
C SER A 115 -0.12 6.71 -4.34
N PHE A 116 0.45 7.54 -5.22
CA PHE A 116 -0.02 7.71 -6.59
C PHE A 116 0.20 6.43 -7.42
N ILE A 117 1.37 5.82 -7.27
CA ILE A 117 1.67 4.54 -7.91
C ILE A 117 0.78 3.42 -7.36
N GLU A 118 0.50 3.38 -6.05
CA GLU A 118 -0.46 2.40 -5.49
C GLU A 118 -1.87 2.62 -6.04
N GLY A 119 -2.34 3.87 -6.10
CA GLY A 119 -3.67 4.18 -6.61
C GLY A 119 -3.87 3.75 -8.07
N SER A 120 -2.82 3.87 -8.89
CA SER A 120 -2.86 3.51 -10.31
C SER A 120 -2.63 2.02 -10.56
N ALA A 121 -1.55 1.46 -10.02
CA ALA A 121 -1.11 0.10 -10.30
C ALA A 121 -1.54 -0.93 -9.24
N GLY A 122 -1.63 -0.52 -7.97
CA GLY A 122 -1.99 -1.37 -6.83
C GLY A 122 -0.92 -2.41 -6.46
N PHE A 123 -1.32 -3.37 -5.62
CA PHE A 123 -0.61 -4.63 -5.34
C PHE A 123 0.85 -4.49 -4.87
N GLY A 124 1.19 -3.44 -4.14
CA GLY A 124 2.55 -3.29 -3.60
C GLY A 124 3.55 -2.67 -4.57
N THR A 125 3.10 -2.22 -5.75
CA THR A 125 3.93 -1.55 -6.78
C THR A 125 4.83 -0.41 -6.26
N PRO A 126 4.41 0.43 -5.28
CA PRO A 126 5.28 1.45 -4.70
C PRO A 126 6.59 0.93 -4.13
N ALA A 127 6.65 -0.28 -3.57
CA ALA A 127 7.91 -0.85 -3.10
C ALA A 127 8.87 -1.11 -4.28
N ALA A 128 8.34 -1.54 -5.42
CA ALA A 128 9.12 -1.78 -6.64
C ALA A 128 9.55 -0.48 -7.35
N VAL A 129 8.84 0.63 -7.16
CA VAL A 129 9.11 1.90 -7.88
C VAL A 129 9.76 2.96 -7.00
N ALA A 130 9.22 3.21 -5.81
CA ALA A 130 9.69 4.27 -4.92
C ALA A 130 11.01 3.90 -4.23
N ALA A 131 11.22 2.63 -3.86
CA ALA A 131 12.45 2.24 -3.17
C ALA A 131 13.70 2.41 -4.08
N PRO A 132 13.72 1.92 -5.34
CA PRO A 132 14.86 2.18 -6.23
C PRO A 132 15.08 3.67 -6.51
N LEU A 133 14.01 4.47 -6.56
CA LEU A 133 14.12 5.92 -6.72
C LEU A 133 14.83 6.56 -5.51
N LEU A 134 14.45 6.18 -4.29
CA LEU A 134 15.09 6.67 -3.07
C LEU A 134 16.56 6.26 -3.00
N VAL A 135 16.90 5.02 -3.39
CA VAL A 135 18.29 4.56 -3.47
C VAL A 135 19.08 5.40 -4.48
N ALA A 136 18.51 5.65 -5.66
CA ALA A 136 19.15 6.45 -6.70
C ALA A 136 19.44 7.90 -6.25
N ILE A 137 18.67 8.42 -5.28
CA ILE A 137 18.90 9.76 -4.73
C ILE A 137 19.84 9.78 -3.53
N GLY A 138 20.31 8.62 -3.08
CA GLY A 138 21.32 8.48 -2.02
C GLY A 138 20.78 8.02 -0.67
N PHE A 139 19.58 7.40 -0.63
CA PHE A 139 19.12 6.73 0.59
C PHE A 139 19.84 5.38 0.75
N PRO A 140 20.10 4.93 1.99
CA PRO A 140 20.42 3.53 2.26
C PRO A 140 19.32 2.60 1.73
N ALA A 141 19.69 1.46 1.15
CA ALA A 141 18.74 0.53 0.51
C ALA A 141 17.66 0.06 1.49
N MET A 142 18.05 -0.31 2.71
CA MET A 142 17.09 -0.72 3.73
C MET A 142 16.20 0.43 4.22
N ALA A 143 16.71 1.66 4.25
CA ALA A 143 15.90 2.83 4.58
C ALA A 143 14.83 3.05 3.50
N ALA A 144 15.22 2.98 2.23
CA ALA A 144 14.33 3.10 1.08
C ALA A 144 13.23 2.04 1.09
N VAL A 145 13.60 0.76 1.28
CA VAL A 145 12.62 -0.34 1.38
C VAL A 145 11.66 -0.12 2.56
N MET A 146 12.19 0.21 3.75
CA MET A 146 11.35 0.44 4.92
C MET A 146 10.34 1.57 4.70
N VAL A 147 10.78 2.74 4.22
CA VAL A 147 9.86 3.86 4.02
C VAL A 147 8.86 3.58 2.90
N SER A 148 9.26 2.88 1.83
CA SER A 148 8.35 2.48 0.74
C SER A 148 7.35 1.40 1.15
N LEU A 149 7.64 0.59 2.17
CA LEU A 149 6.68 -0.38 2.72
C LEU A 149 5.72 0.26 3.73
N ILE A 150 6.19 1.21 4.54
CA ILE A 150 5.34 1.91 5.54
C ILE A 150 4.14 2.59 4.87
N ILE A 151 4.31 3.12 3.66
CA ILE A 151 3.25 3.86 2.96
C ILE A 151 2.06 2.97 2.55
N GLN A 152 2.26 1.65 2.52
CA GLN A 152 1.22 0.66 2.22
C GLN A 152 0.17 0.53 3.34
N SER A 153 0.17 1.46 4.30
CA SER A 153 -0.81 1.53 5.38
C SER A 153 -2.12 2.24 5.00
N THR A 154 -2.11 3.14 4.00
CA THR A 154 -3.24 4.08 3.79
C THR A 154 -3.83 4.00 2.39
N CYS A 155 -3.02 4.06 1.35
CA CYS A 155 -3.49 4.10 -0.04
C CYS A 155 -3.96 2.73 -0.57
N VAL A 156 -3.60 1.64 0.09
CA VAL A 156 -3.86 0.26 -0.37
C VAL A 156 -5.32 -0.09 -0.57
N SER A 157 -6.23 0.38 0.29
CA SER A 157 -7.65 0.02 0.20
C SER A 157 -8.32 0.53 -1.08
N PHE A 158 -7.72 1.51 -1.73
CA PHE A 158 -8.18 2.05 -3.00
C PHE A 158 -7.12 1.89 -4.11
N GLY A 159 -6.19 0.95 -3.93
CA GLY A 159 -5.19 0.60 -4.93
C GLY A 159 -5.80 -0.03 -6.17
N ALA A 160 -5.11 0.12 -7.31
CA ALA A 160 -5.59 -0.30 -8.63
C ALA A 160 -7.04 0.13 -8.87
N VAL A 161 -7.33 1.42 -8.68
CA VAL A 161 -8.65 2.03 -8.91
C VAL A 161 -9.76 1.37 -8.07
N GLY A 162 -9.53 1.18 -6.78
CA GLY A 162 -10.57 0.69 -5.85
C GLY A 162 -10.80 -0.82 -5.84
N THR A 163 -9.98 -1.63 -6.52
CA THR A 163 -10.17 -3.09 -6.61
C THR A 163 -10.36 -3.81 -5.26
N PRO A 164 -9.71 -3.44 -4.14
CA PRO A 164 -9.96 -4.13 -2.86
C PRO A 164 -11.39 -3.96 -2.36
N ILE A 165 -12.04 -2.81 -2.63
CA ILE A 165 -13.43 -2.59 -2.28
C ILE A 165 -14.35 -3.17 -3.36
N LEU A 166 -14.11 -2.80 -4.62
CA LEU A 166 -15.00 -3.11 -5.75
C LEU A 166 -15.02 -4.60 -6.13
N ILE A 167 -13.91 -5.29 -5.90
CA ILE A 167 -13.78 -6.74 -6.18
C ILE A 167 -13.70 -7.49 -4.85
N GLY A 168 -12.76 -7.13 -3.97
CA GLY A 168 -12.51 -7.88 -2.73
C GLY A 168 -13.70 -7.89 -1.77
N VAL A 169 -14.11 -6.71 -1.28
CA VAL A 169 -15.25 -6.58 -0.37
C VAL A 169 -16.56 -6.99 -1.06
N ASN A 170 -16.74 -6.57 -2.31
CA ASN A 170 -17.92 -6.94 -3.10
C ASN A 170 -18.11 -8.47 -3.20
N ALA A 171 -17.09 -9.22 -3.62
CA ALA A 171 -17.16 -10.68 -3.71
C ALA A 171 -17.47 -11.34 -2.36
N GLY A 172 -16.99 -10.73 -1.26
CA GLY A 172 -17.27 -11.19 0.09
C GLY A 172 -18.66 -10.86 0.63
N LEU A 173 -19.46 -10.01 -0.02
CA LEU A 173 -20.78 -9.57 0.48
C LEU A 173 -21.93 -9.85 -0.51
N SER A 174 -21.63 -9.89 -1.81
CA SER A 174 -22.62 -10.05 -2.86
C SER A 174 -23.37 -11.38 -2.75
N GLY A 175 -24.69 -11.34 -2.92
CA GLY A 175 -25.55 -12.53 -2.90
C GLY A 175 -25.72 -13.20 -1.53
N GLN A 176 -25.14 -12.66 -0.46
CA GLN A 176 -25.31 -13.22 0.88
C GLN A 176 -26.71 -12.90 1.43
N VAL A 177 -27.42 -13.93 1.88
CA VAL A 177 -28.79 -13.83 2.39
C VAL A 177 -28.91 -12.78 3.50
N GLU A 178 -27.95 -12.76 4.44
CA GLU A 178 -27.95 -11.80 5.55
C GLU A 178 -27.79 -10.36 5.08
N VAL A 179 -26.92 -10.13 4.08
CA VAL A 179 -26.71 -8.80 3.49
C VAL A 179 -27.97 -8.36 2.75
N VAL A 180 -28.56 -9.23 1.93
CA VAL A 180 -29.80 -8.94 1.18
C VAL A 180 -30.96 -8.60 2.13
N ASN A 181 -31.11 -9.36 3.22
CA ASN A 181 -32.12 -9.11 4.24
C ASN A 181 -31.90 -7.76 4.93
N TYR A 182 -30.66 -7.46 5.32
CA TYR A 182 -30.30 -6.17 5.93
C TYR A 182 -30.62 -4.99 5.00
N LEU A 183 -30.25 -5.09 3.72
CA LEU A 183 -30.48 -4.05 2.73
C LEU A 183 -31.96 -3.81 2.49
N SER A 184 -32.74 -4.89 2.37
CA SER A 184 -34.18 -4.83 2.19
C SER A 184 -34.89 -4.21 3.41
N ALA A 185 -34.46 -4.55 4.63
CA ALA A 185 -35.01 -3.98 5.86
C ALA A 185 -34.74 -2.47 6.01
N HIS A 186 -33.68 -1.95 5.40
CA HIS A 186 -33.29 -0.53 5.48
C HIS A 186 -33.55 0.26 4.20
N ASN A 187 -34.20 -0.34 3.18
CA ASN A 187 -34.40 0.24 1.86
C ASN A 187 -33.10 0.77 1.22
N LEU A 188 -32.01 0.02 1.36
CA LEU A 188 -30.70 0.37 0.83
C LEU A 188 -30.39 -0.43 -0.44
N ASP A 189 -29.80 0.24 -1.43
CA ASP A 189 -29.21 -0.42 -2.59
C ASP A 189 -27.81 -0.98 -2.28
N PHE A 190 -27.44 -2.10 -2.90
CA PHE A 190 -26.16 -2.76 -2.65
C PHE A 190 -24.96 -1.90 -3.09
N ALA A 191 -25.05 -1.22 -4.23
CA ALA A 191 -23.96 -0.36 -4.70
C ALA A 191 -23.78 0.85 -3.76
N SER A 192 -24.89 1.43 -3.30
CA SER A 192 -24.85 2.50 -2.27
C SER A 192 -24.26 2.01 -0.94
N TYR A 193 -24.58 0.78 -0.53
CA TYR A 193 -23.99 0.16 0.66
C TYR A 193 -22.48 -0.07 0.51
N LEU A 194 -22.03 -0.59 -0.64
CA LEU A 194 -20.61 -0.80 -0.93
C LEU A 194 -19.85 0.53 -0.94
N ASN A 195 -20.40 1.57 -1.56
CA ASN A 195 -19.85 2.92 -1.52
C ASN A 195 -19.78 3.47 -0.08
N SER A 196 -20.78 3.18 0.76
CA SER A 196 -20.74 3.57 2.17
C SER A 196 -19.61 2.87 2.96
N ILE A 197 -19.29 1.62 2.61
CA ILE A 197 -18.14 0.89 3.17
C ILE A 197 -16.85 1.58 2.72
N GLY A 198 -16.73 1.87 1.42
CA GLY A 198 -15.62 2.64 0.86
C GLY A 198 -15.41 3.98 1.59
N GLY A 199 -16.47 4.76 1.77
CA GLY A 199 -16.42 6.03 2.51
C GLY A 199 -15.97 5.88 3.96
N LYS A 200 -16.45 4.85 4.68
CA LYS A 200 -16.01 4.56 6.05
C LYS A 200 -14.53 4.19 6.11
N VAL A 201 -14.07 3.34 5.19
CA VAL A 201 -12.65 2.99 5.05
C VAL A 201 -11.82 4.25 4.76
N ALA A 202 -12.30 5.11 3.86
CA ALA A 202 -11.63 6.36 3.53
C ALA A 202 -11.49 7.30 4.73
N ILE A 203 -12.52 7.39 5.59
CA ILE A 203 -12.46 8.20 6.83
C ILE A 203 -11.42 7.62 7.80
N ILE A 204 -11.46 6.31 8.06
CA ILE A 204 -10.51 5.66 8.97
C ILE A 204 -9.08 5.86 8.48
N HIS A 205 -8.85 5.61 7.20
CA HIS A 205 -7.56 5.79 6.55
C HIS A 205 -7.15 7.25 6.43
N GLY A 206 -8.08 8.18 6.27
CA GLY A 206 -7.80 9.62 6.27
C GLY A 206 -7.30 10.11 7.62
N ILE A 207 -7.90 9.63 8.71
CA ILE A 207 -7.47 9.96 10.07
C ILE A 207 -6.07 9.38 10.35
N THR A 208 -5.88 8.07 10.15
CA THR A 208 -4.61 7.41 10.46
C THR A 208 -3.50 7.79 9.48
N GLY A 209 -3.85 7.93 8.19
CA GLY A 209 -2.97 8.31 7.08
C GLY A 209 -2.30 9.65 7.24
N THR A 210 -2.96 10.59 7.93
CA THR A 210 -2.39 11.92 8.20
C THR A 210 -1.14 11.83 9.06
N LEU A 211 -1.03 10.78 9.89
CA LEU A 211 0.09 10.54 10.79
C LEU A 211 1.20 9.69 10.15
N ILE A 212 0.93 9.02 9.03
CA ILE A 212 1.89 8.12 8.37
C ILE A 212 3.17 8.82 7.92
N PRO A 213 3.15 10.03 7.32
CA PRO A 213 4.37 10.77 6.98
C PRO A 213 5.29 10.99 8.20
N ILE A 214 4.70 11.22 9.37
CA ILE A 214 5.45 11.40 10.61
C ILE A 214 6.06 10.08 11.05
N ILE A 215 5.26 9.00 11.09
CA ILE A 215 5.74 7.67 11.48
C ILE A 215 6.87 7.23 10.56
N LEU A 216 6.73 7.43 9.26
CA LEU A 216 7.73 7.13 8.24
C LEU A 216 9.05 7.84 8.55
N VAL A 217 9.02 9.15 8.78
CA VAL A 217 10.22 9.94 9.07
C VAL A 217 10.82 9.58 10.43
N ILE A 218 9.98 9.35 11.43
CA ILE A 218 10.43 8.94 12.77
C ILE A 218 11.18 7.60 12.69
N MET A 219 10.61 6.62 12.00
CA MET A 219 11.26 5.32 11.79
C MET A 219 12.59 5.50 11.06
N MET A 220 12.60 6.30 10.00
CA MET A 220 13.81 6.59 9.23
C MET A 220 14.91 7.21 10.10
N THR A 221 14.60 8.26 10.86
CA THR A 221 15.58 8.95 11.72
C THR A 221 16.03 8.09 12.90
N ARG A 222 15.15 7.22 13.43
CA ARG A 222 15.46 6.31 14.53
C ARG A 222 16.41 5.19 14.13
N PHE A 223 16.20 4.57 12.98
CA PHE A 223 16.95 3.40 12.55
C PHE A 223 18.16 3.77 11.69
N PHE A 224 18.04 4.83 10.88
CA PHE A 224 19.04 5.20 9.86
C PHE A 224 19.73 6.56 10.11
N GLY A 225 19.37 7.27 11.20
CA GLY A 225 20.02 8.51 11.57
C GLY A 225 21.31 8.31 12.36
N GLN A 226 22.26 9.25 12.22
CA GLN A 226 23.52 9.24 12.97
C GLN A 226 23.29 9.18 14.49
N LYS A 227 22.29 9.91 15.00
CA LYS A 227 21.94 9.94 16.43
C LYS A 227 20.89 8.91 16.82
N ARG A 228 20.32 8.17 15.86
CA ARG A 228 19.24 7.20 16.08
C ARG A 228 18.12 7.74 16.98
N SER A 229 17.63 8.95 16.67
CA SER A 229 16.79 9.74 17.56
C SER A 229 15.38 9.96 17.02
N TRP A 230 14.38 9.68 17.86
CA TRP A 230 12.97 9.98 17.59
C TRP A 230 12.71 11.49 17.43
N LYS A 231 13.49 12.32 18.16
CA LYS A 231 13.32 13.78 18.16
C LYS A 231 13.69 14.41 16.83
N GLU A 232 14.65 13.81 16.10
CA GLU A 232 15.02 14.28 14.76
C GLU A 232 13.86 14.09 13.79
N GLY A 233 13.10 13.00 13.92
CA GLY A 233 11.91 12.80 13.10
C GLY A 233 10.78 13.79 13.43
N LEU A 234 10.59 14.10 14.72
CA LEU A 234 9.58 15.06 15.16
C LEU A 234 9.91 16.51 14.74
N SER A 235 11.15 16.83 14.37
CA SER A 235 11.49 18.22 14.01
C SER A 235 10.93 18.66 12.65
N ILE A 236 10.42 17.74 11.83
CA ILE A 236 9.72 18.05 10.57
C ILE A 236 8.19 17.89 10.70
N LEU A 237 7.68 17.76 11.93
CA LEU A 237 6.25 17.54 12.21
C LEU A 237 5.31 18.49 11.45
N PRO A 238 5.56 19.82 11.38
CA PRO A 238 4.65 20.73 10.68
C PRO A 238 4.52 20.39 9.19
N PHE A 239 5.63 20.15 8.50
CA PHE A 239 5.63 19.76 7.09
C PHE A 239 5.03 18.37 6.87
N ALA A 240 5.31 17.41 7.76
CA ALA A 240 4.79 16.06 7.67
C ALA A 240 3.26 16.01 7.85
N LEU A 241 2.71 16.74 8.82
CA LEU A 241 1.25 16.88 8.98
C LEU A 241 0.61 17.60 7.80
N PHE A 242 1.26 18.67 7.32
CA PHE A 242 0.79 19.40 6.16
C PHE A 242 0.70 18.49 4.92
N ALA A 243 1.76 17.76 4.61
CA ALA A 243 1.77 16.81 3.49
C ALA A 243 0.76 15.66 3.68
N GLY A 244 0.63 15.17 4.92
CA GLY A 244 -0.39 14.19 5.30
C GLY A 244 -1.80 14.70 4.98
N LEU A 245 -2.15 15.91 5.42
CA LEU A 245 -3.45 16.54 5.18
C LEU A 245 -3.70 16.81 3.69
N CYS A 246 -2.69 17.30 2.95
CA CYS A 246 -2.81 17.53 1.51
C CYS A 246 -3.10 16.24 0.73
N PHE A 247 -2.75 15.08 1.27
CA PHE A 247 -3.14 13.78 0.75
C PHE A 247 -4.51 13.32 1.29
N THR A 248 -4.67 13.28 2.61
CA THR A 248 -5.80 12.61 3.27
C THR A 248 -7.11 13.35 3.14
N VAL A 249 -7.10 14.69 3.07
CA VAL A 249 -8.32 15.48 2.88
C VAL A 249 -8.96 15.17 1.52
N PRO A 250 -8.28 15.39 0.38
CA PRO A 250 -8.85 15.03 -0.92
C PRO A 250 -9.12 13.54 -1.04
N TYR A 251 -8.25 12.67 -0.53
CA TYR A 251 -8.48 11.22 -0.46
C TYR A 251 -9.82 10.88 0.21
N THR A 252 -10.08 11.45 1.39
CA THR A 252 -11.29 11.16 2.18
C THR A 252 -12.53 11.72 1.48
N LEU A 253 -12.45 12.94 0.97
CA LEU A 253 -13.55 13.57 0.25
C LEU A 253 -13.92 12.76 -0.99
N THR A 254 -12.93 12.34 -1.79
CA THR A 254 -13.17 11.47 -2.94
C THR A 254 -13.80 10.14 -2.50
N GLY A 255 -13.30 9.50 -1.44
CA GLY A 255 -13.86 8.22 -0.96
C GLY A 255 -15.30 8.32 -0.45
N VAL A 256 -15.66 9.44 0.17
CA VAL A 256 -17.00 9.67 0.72
C VAL A 256 -18.00 10.12 -0.35
N PHE A 257 -17.59 10.98 -1.28
CA PHE A 257 -18.51 11.62 -2.22
C PHE A 257 -18.49 11.03 -3.64
N LEU A 258 -17.37 10.46 -4.07
CA LEU A 258 -17.19 9.96 -5.44
C LEU A 258 -17.10 8.43 -5.51
N GLY A 259 -16.75 7.76 -4.42
CA GLY A 259 -16.63 6.30 -4.36
C GLY A 259 -15.18 5.81 -4.20
N PRO A 260 -14.98 4.48 -4.17
CA PRO A 260 -13.69 3.85 -3.88
C PRO A 260 -12.67 3.87 -5.02
N GLU A 261 -13.03 4.33 -6.22
CA GLU A 261 -12.20 4.24 -7.43
C GLU A 261 -10.97 5.14 -7.36
N PHE A 262 -11.17 6.40 -6.97
CA PHE A 262 -10.16 7.45 -7.11
C PHE A 262 -9.51 8.01 -5.82
N PRO A 263 -9.83 7.60 -4.57
CA PRO A 263 -9.26 8.22 -3.37
C PRO A 263 -7.73 8.33 -3.37
N SER A 264 -7.04 7.22 -3.60
CA SER A 264 -5.57 7.17 -3.58
C SER A 264 -4.95 8.01 -4.69
N LEU A 265 -5.54 7.99 -5.90
CA LEU A 265 -5.07 8.74 -7.06
C LEU A 265 -5.25 10.26 -6.87
N VAL A 266 -6.48 10.68 -6.54
CA VAL A 266 -6.80 12.11 -6.39
C VAL A 266 -6.06 12.68 -5.18
N GLY A 267 -6.05 11.96 -4.05
CA GLY A 267 -5.35 12.37 -2.85
C GLY A 267 -3.86 12.60 -3.08
N SER A 268 -3.19 11.65 -3.72
CA SER A 268 -1.75 11.74 -3.99
C SER A 268 -1.40 12.76 -5.05
N LEU A 269 -2.20 12.87 -6.13
CA LEU A 269 -1.98 13.85 -7.18
C LEU A 269 -2.11 15.28 -6.65
N LEU A 270 -3.19 15.59 -5.93
CA LEU A 270 -3.37 16.90 -5.30
C LEU A 270 -2.32 17.16 -4.22
N GLY A 271 -1.99 16.14 -3.43
CA GLY A 271 -0.89 16.17 -2.47
C GLY A 271 0.43 16.59 -3.12
N LEU A 272 0.83 15.95 -4.22
CA LEU A 272 2.03 16.30 -4.98
C LEU A 272 1.96 17.72 -5.55
N LEU A 273 0.85 18.08 -6.19
CA LEU A 273 0.65 19.40 -6.81
C LEU A 273 0.75 20.54 -5.80
N ILE A 274 0.34 20.33 -4.56
CA ILE A 274 0.39 21.33 -3.49
C ILE A 274 1.73 21.30 -2.76
N VAL A 275 2.17 20.12 -2.31
CA VAL A 275 3.34 19.98 -1.42
C VAL A 275 4.64 20.28 -2.15
N VAL A 276 4.79 19.89 -3.41
CA VAL A 276 6.05 20.05 -4.14
C VAL A 276 6.41 21.53 -4.36
N PRO A 277 5.53 22.40 -4.90
CA PRO A 277 5.85 23.82 -5.03
C PRO A 277 6.10 24.50 -3.69
N LEU A 278 5.33 24.16 -2.66
CA LEU A 278 5.46 24.76 -1.34
C LEU A 278 6.74 24.32 -0.61
N ALA A 279 7.16 23.07 -0.78
CA ALA A 279 8.44 22.58 -0.29
C ALA A 279 9.62 23.34 -0.95
N LYS A 280 9.54 23.63 -2.25
CA LYS A 280 10.57 24.38 -2.98
C LYS A 280 10.78 25.80 -2.44
N ILE A 281 9.72 26.45 -1.96
CA ILE A 281 9.81 27.78 -1.33
C ILE A 281 10.07 27.73 0.18
N GLY A 282 10.29 26.53 0.74
CA GLY A 282 10.63 26.35 2.16
C GLY A 282 9.43 26.40 3.12
N PHE A 283 8.19 26.31 2.63
CA PHE A 283 7.00 26.37 3.49
C PHE A 283 6.97 25.20 4.49
N LEU A 284 6.89 25.54 5.78
CA LEU A 284 6.92 24.59 6.92
C LEU A 284 8.15 23.67 7.00
N MET A 285 9.17 23.91 6.18
CA MET A 285 10.39 23.11 6.16
C MET A 285 11.22 23.31 7.44
N PRO A 286 11.92 22.28 7.93
CA PRO A 286 12.73 22.38 9.13
C PRO A 286 13.93 23.30 8.88
N ARG A 287 14.26 24.14 9.88
CA ARG A 287 15.41 25.06 9.80
C ARG A 287 16.75 24.31 9.67
N LYS A 288 16.84 23.13 10.29
CA LYS A 288 18.02 22.27 10.22
C LYS A 288 17.75 21.11 9.26
N VAL A 289 18.50 21.11 8.16
CA VAL A 289 18.53 20.02 7.20
C VAL A 289 19.04 18.76 7.88
N TRP A 290 18.35 17.66 7.64
CA TRP A 290 18.75 16.34 8.09
C TRP A 290 19.15 15.47 6.89
N ASP A 291 20.27 14.76 7.06
CA ASP A 291 20.80 13.80 6.10
C ASP A 291 21.27 12.54 6.83
N PHE A 292 21.48 11.47 6.07
CA PHE A 292 22.09 10.24 6.57
C PHE A 292 23.54 10.50 6.99
N PRO A 293 24.13 9.65 7.86
CA PRO A 293 25.57 9.71 8.10
C PRO A 293 26.35 9.45 6.80
N ALA A 294 27.64 9.78 6.78
CA ALA A 294 28.50 9.57 5.61
C ALA A 294 28.44 8.11 5.14
N LYS A 295 28.37 7.89 3.82
CA LYS A 295 28.08 6.59 3.21
C LYS A 295 29.08 5.51 3.61
N GLU A 296 30.33 5.90 3.85
CA GLU A 296 31.45 5.06 4.26
C GLU A 296 31.26 4.48 5.67
N THR A 297 30.38 5.10 6.47
CA THR A 297 30.06 4.69 7.84
C THR A 297 28.82 3.82 7.93
N TRP A 298 28.16 3.53 6.80
CA TRP A 298 26.96 2.70 6.80
C TRP A 298 27.32 1.24 7.10
N PRO A 299 26.62 0.59 8.05
CA PRO A 299 26.80 -0.83 8.26
C PRO A 299 26.28 -1.63 7.06
N GLN A 300 26.84 -2.83 6.86
CA GLN A 300 26.58 -3.67 5.68
C GLN A 300 25.10 -4.02 5.51
N ASP A 301 24.36 -4.13 6.61
CA ASP A 301 22.92 -4.39 6.59
C ASP A 301 22.10 -3.24 6.01
N TRP A 302 22.66 -2.04 5.83
CA TRP A 302 21.98 -0.92 5.16
C TRP A 302 22.15 -0.93 3.65
N ILE A 303 23.19 -1.61 3.17
CA ILE A 303 23.59 -1.65 1.77
C ILE A 303 22.89 -2.85 1.13
N GLY A 304 22.29 -2.65 -0.05
CA GLY A 304 21.77 -3.76 -0.83
C GLY A 304 22.91 -4.63 -1.32
N GLN A 305 22.68 -5.94 -1.51
CA GLN A 305 23.63 -6.75 -2.27
C GLN A 305 23.76 -6.15 -3.67
N GLU A 306 24.99 -5.90 -4.13
CA GLU A 306 25.23 -5.60 -5.53
C GLU A 306 24.68 -6.78 -6.33
N ILE A 307 23.68 -6.52 -7.16
CA ILE A 307 23.27 -7.46 -8.19
C ILE A 307 24.43 -7.42 -9.17
N GLU A 308 25.28 -8.45 -9.18
CA GLU A 308 26.20 -8.66 -10.30
C GLU A 308 25.37 -8.59 -11.58
N GLU A 309 25.55 -7.52 -12.35
CA GLU A 309 25.03 -7.45 -13.70
C GLU A 309 25.62 -8.68 -14.42
N ARG A 310 24.79 -9.69 -14.67
CA ARG A 310 25.12 -10.70 -15.67
C ARG A 310 25.24 -9.95 -16.98
N HIS A 311 26.45 -9.55 -17.31
CA HIS A 311 26.86 -9.39 -18.68
C HIS A 311 26.70 -10.76 -19.33
N ASP A 312 25.50 -11.04 -19.84
CA ASP A 312 25.30 -12.06 -20.86
C ASP A 312 26.10 -11.60 -22.07
N SER A 313 27.39 -11.96 -22.04
CA SER A 313 28.29 -11.93 -23.18
C SER A 313 27.89 -13.09 -24.07
N GLU A 314 26.82 -12.91 -24.83
CA GLU A 314 26.54 -13.78 -25.97
C GLU A 314 27.43 -13.33 -27.13
N SER A 315 28.57 -14.01 -27.22
CA SER A 315 29.36 -14.23 -28.45
C SER A 315 28.58 -15.07 -29.45
#